data_AF-A0AAW0JRY4-F1
#
_entry.id   AF-A0AAW0JRY4-F1
#
_cell.length_a   1.000
_cell.length_b   1.000
_cell.length_c   1.000
_cell.angle_alpha   90.00
_cell.angle_beta   90.00
_cell.angle_gamma   90.00
#
_symmetry.space_group_name_H-M   'P 1'
#
loop_
_entity.id
_entity.type
_entity.pdbx_description
1 polymer ?
#
loop_
_entity_poly.entity_id
_entity_poly.type
_entity_poly.pdbx_seq_one_letter_code
_entity_poly.pdbx_strand_id
1 'polypeptide(L)'
;MGFSGGLILAWLPRQELQVVYDSQNLIHINLPDNRGFPLSITFVYGHPDHAKRGEVWQQLRQIKQYALPSWLCIGDFNQILSKEEKLSFKNENIIGAEDLQRVLMDLQLCDLSASGLRFTWMNKREDEDFVIERLDRAFGNVEWVNKYPFYSLRNLPIVKSNHGPIILDLEFQTPFRKRPFRFELLWLTYAGCKEMVHLAWELHSIDRT
;
A
#
# COMPACT_ATOMS: atom_id res chain seq x y z
N MET A 1 1.51 18.42 -23.15
CA MET A 1 1.95 19.65 -22.46
C MET A 1 1.73 19.46 -20.97
N GLY A 2 2.81 19.32 -20.21
CA GLY A 2 2.84 19.25 -18.75
C GLY A 2 4.24 19.72 -18.36
N PHE A 3 4.40 21.05 -18.24
CA PHE A 3 5.69 21.66 -17.98
C PHE A 3 5.90 21.68 -16.46
N SER A 4 7.00 21.07 -16.01
CA SER A 4 7.44 20.83 -14.62
C SER A 4 6.50 19.98 -13.75
N GLY A 5 6.95 18.75 -13.41
CA GLY A 5 6.36 17.95 -12.33
C GLY A 5 6.71 18.53 -10.95
N GLY A 6 6.17 17.95 -9.89
CA GLY A 6 6.44 18.36 -8.50
C GLY A 6 5.42 17.79 -7.53
N LEU A 7 5.73 17.84 -6.24
CA LEU A 7 4.85 17.41 -5.16
C LEU A 7 4.29 18.61 -4.40
N ILE A 8 3.05 18.48 -3.94
CA ILE A 8 2.43 19.40 -2.98
C ILE A 8 1.98 18.59 -1.77
N LEU A 9 2.37 19.05 -0.59
CA LEU A 9 1.91 18.50 0.68
C LEU A 9 1.04 19.53 1.39
N ALA A 10 -0.16 19.11 1.80
CA ALA A 10 -1.10 19.92 2.58
C ALA A 10 -1.56 19.14 3.82
N TRP A 11 -1.74 19.84 4.93
CA TRP A 11 -2.13 19.24 6.21
C TRP A 11 -3.03 20.16 7.02
N LEU A 12 -3.70 19.60 8.03
CA LEU A 12 -4.55 20.37 8.94
C LEU A 12 -3.70 21.24 9.87
N PRO A 13 -4.11 22.48 10.20
CA PRO A 13 -3.31 23.41 11.02
C PRO A 13 -2.91 22.90 12.41
N ARG A 14 -3.61 21.88 12.93
CA ARG A 14 -3.37 21.30 14.25
C ARG A 14 -2.35 20.17 14.25
N GLN A 15 -1.94 19.71 13.07
CA GLN A 15 -0.95 18.64 12.95
C GLN A 15 0.45 19.25 13.02
N GLU A 16 1.20 18.89 14.05
CA GLU A 16 2.63 19.15 14.09
C GLU A 16 3.32 18.19 13.11
N LEU A 17 4.07 18.75 12.16
CA LEU A 17 4.91 17.99 11.25
C LEU A 17 6.22 18.73 11.02
N GLN A 18 7.26 17.95 10.75
CA GLN A 18 8.57 18.45 10.36
C GLN A 18 8.88 17.93 8.96
N VAL A 19 9.10 18.85 8.01
CA VAL A 19 9.70 18.51 6.72
C VAL A 19 11.20 18.32 6.93
N VAL A 20 11.69 17.12 6.64
CA VAL A 20 13.10 16.73 6.85
C VAL A 20 13.87 16.74 5.54
N TYR A 21 13.19 16.44 4.43
CA TYR A 21 13.74 16.49 3.09
C TYR A 21 12.65 16.82 2.09
N ASP A 22 12.96 17.64 1.10
CA ASP A 22 12.11 17.88 -0.05
C ASP A 22 12.95 17.94 -1.34
N SER A 23 12.36 17.42 -2.41
CA SER A 23 12.85 17.52 -3.78
C SER A 23 11.66 17.54 -4.72
N GLN A 24 11.92 17.63 -6.03
CA GLN A 24 10.86 17.53 -7.04
C GLN A 24 10.10 16.19 -6.98
N ASN A 25 10.76 15.13 -6.53
CA ASN A 25 10.23 13.76 -6.58
C ASN A 25 9.90 13.17 -5.21
N LEU A 26 10.42 13.73 -4.12
CA LEU A 26 10.20 13.21 -2.77
C LEU A 26 9.90 14.34 -1.79
N ILE A 27 8.95 14.11 -0.89
CA ILE A 27 8.82 14.91 0.34
C ILE A 27 8.85 13.94 1.52
N HIS A 28 9.84 14.07 2.39
CA HIS A 28 9.96 13.28 3.61
C HIS A 28 9.61 14.12 4.83
N ILE A 29 8.67 13.61 5.62
CA ILE A 29 8.22 14.24 6.86
C ILE A 29 8.34 13.30 8.05
N ASN A 30 8.53 13.91 9.21
CA ASN A 30 8.37 13.27 10.51
C ASN A 30 7.22 13.93 11.25
N LEU A 31 6.37 13.13 11.89
CA LEU A 31 5.25 13.60 12.69
C LEU A 31 4.92 12.59 13.80
N PRO A 32 4.36 13.04 14.93
CA PRO A 32 3.69 12.15 15.86
C PRO A 32 2.37 11.66 15.24
N ASP A 33 2.06 10.37 15.39
CA ASP A 33 0.71 9.87 15.12
C ASP A 33 -0.29 10.33 16.18
N ASN A 34 -1.58 10.01 16.03
CA ASN A 34 -2.63 10.41 16.96
C ASN A 34 -2.42 9.92 18.41
N ARG A 35 -1.54 8.94 18.62
CA ARG A 35 -1.17 8.39 19.93
C ARG A 35 0.14 9.00 20.46
N GLY A 36 0.73 9.95 19.73
CA GLY A 36 1.99 10.62 20.07
C GLY A 36 3.24 9.83 19.67
N PHE A 37 3.10 8.70 18.97
CA PHE A 37 4.27 7.90 18.59
C PHE A 37 4.92 8.42 17.30
N PRO A 38 6.25 8.43 17.20
CA PRO A 38 6.96 8.88 16.00
C PRO A 38 6.58 8.06 14.76
N LEU A 39 6.38 8.77 13.65
CA LEU A 39 6.09 8.24 12.33
C LEU A 39 6.88 9.03 11.28
N SER A 40 7.50 8.33 10.33
CA SER A 40 8.05 8.92 9.12
C SER A 40 7.18 8.58 7.91
N ILE A 41 6.95 9.57 7.06
CA ILE A 41 6.25 9.39 5.78
C ILE A 41 7.09 10.00 4.67
N THR A 42 7.34 9.23 3.62
CA THR A 42 7.90 9.72 2.35
C THR A 42 6.82 9.72 1.29
N PHE A 43 6.46 10.90 0.80
CA PHE A 43 5.62 11.07 -0.37
C PHE A 43 6.47 10.93 -1.62
N VAL A 44 6.07 10.06 -2.55
CA VAL A 44 6.85 9.70 -3.73
C VAL A 44 6.13 10.13 -5.00
N TYR A 45 6.89 10.78 -5.89
CA TYR A 45 6.54 11.00 -7.29
C TYR A 45 7.70 10.47 -8.14
N GLY A 46 7.58 9.22 -8.60
CA GLY A 46 8.51 8.58 -9.53
C GLY A 46 8.59 9.38 -10.83
N HIS A 47 9.77 9.47 -11.42
CA HIS A 47 9.94 10.26 -12.63
C HIS A 47 9.18 9.62 -13.81
N PRO A 48 8.42 10.37 -14.63
CA PRO A 48 7.65 9.81 -15.74
C PRO A 48 8.54 9.15 -16.81
N ASP A 49 9.70 9.76 -17.10
CA ASP A 49 10.76 9.16 -17.91
C ASP A 49 11.49 8.06 -17.13
N HIS A 50 11.42 6.83 -17.63
CA HIS A 50 12.07 5.65 -17.09
C HIS A 50 13.58 5.84 -16.87
N ALA A 51 14.28 6.50 -17.81
CA ALA A 51 15.73 6.67 -17.73
C ALA A 51 16.17 7.48 -16.49
N LYS A 52 15.27 8.29 -15.93
CA LYS A 52 15.52 9.14 -14.76
C LYS A 52 14.97 8.56 -13.46
N ARG A 53 14.19 7.47 -13.49
CA ARG A 53 13.62 6.85 -12.28
C ARG A 53 14.71 6.34 -11.33
N GLY A 54 15.85 5.89 -11.89
CA GLY A 54 17.00 5.47 -11.09
C GLY A 54 17.48 6.54 -10.11
N GLU A 55 17.43 7.82 -10.49
CA GLU A 55 17.80 8.93 -9.61
C GLU A 55 16.83 9.08 -8.43
N VAL A 56 15.52 8.93 -8.68
CA VAL A 56 14.48 8.94 -7.63
C VAL A 56 14.69 7.79 -6.65
N TRP A 57 15.02 6.60 -7.16
CA TRP A 57 15.32 5.44 -6.32
C TRP A 57 16.57 5.63 -5.47
N GLN A 58 17.60 6.29 -5.99
CA GLN A 58 18.79 6.63 -5.19
C GLN A 58 18.47 7.67 -4.11
N GLN A 59 17.66 8.69 -4.41
CA GLN A 59 17.19 9.64 -3.39
C GLN A 59 16.39 8.91 -2.30
N LEU A 60 15.49 7.99 -2.67
CA LEU A 60 14.71 7.20 -1.71
C LEU A 60 15.60 6.35 -0.79
N ARG A 61 16.72 5.82 -1.31
CA ARG A 61 17.72 5.13 -0.50
C ARG A 61 18.41 6.05 0.49
N GLN A 62 18.75 7.26 0.07
CA GLN A 62 19.33 8.27 0.96
C GLN A 62 18.36 8.67 2.07
N ILE A 63 17.04 8.71 1.81
CA ILE A 63 16.04 9.00 2.84
C ILE A 63 16.08 8.00 4.01
N LYS A 64 16.50 6.74 3.77
CA LYS A 64 16.58 5.71 4.83
C LYS A 64 17.39 6.16 6.04
N GLN A 65 18.42 6.97 5.85
CA GLN A 65 19.28 7.46 6.95
C GLN A 65 18.58 8.48 7.86
N TYR A 66 17.50 9.11 7.37
CA TYR A 66 16.71 10.12 8.09
C TYR A 66 15.38 9.55 8.61
N ALA A 67 14.95 8.41 8.08
CA ALA A 67 13.70 7.77 8.43
C ALA A 67 13.72 7.23 9.87
N LEU A 68 12.65 7.51 10.62
CA LEU A 68 12.38 6.94 11.92
C LEU A 68 12.02 5.43 11.77
N PRO A 69 12.05 4.65 12.88
CA PRO A 69 11.82 3.21 12.80
C PRO A 69 10.50 2.82 12.14
N SER A 70 9.40 3.55 12.39
CA SER A 70 8.12 3.35 11.70
C SER A 70 8.08 4.22 10.45
N TRP A 71 8.21 3.60 9.27
CA TRP A 71 8.37 4.32 8.00
C TRP A 71 7.41 3.83 6.92
N LEU A 72 6.70 4.79 6.32
CA LEU A 72 5.78 4.64 5.21
C LEU A 72 6.30 5.40 3.98
N CYS A 73 6.22 4.79 2.80
CA CYS A 73 6.38 5.46 1.52
C CYS A 73 5.05 5.39 0.76
N ILE A 74 4.53 6.50 0.25
CA ILE A 74 3.22 6.53 -0.43
C ILE A 74 3.21 7.53 -1.59
N GLY A 75 2.56 7.18 -2.69
CA GLY A 75 2.38 8.09 -3.82
C GLY A 75 2.42 7.38 -5.16
N ASP A 76 2.71 8.15 -6.21
CA ASP A 76 2.84 7.67 -7.58
C ASP A 76 4.28 7.23 -7.84
N PHE A 77 4.52 5.92 -7.98
CA PHE A 77 5.86 5.40 -8.26
C PHE A 77 6.21 5.45 -9.75
N ASN A 78 5.24 5.75 -10.63
CA ASN A 78 5.36 5.66 -12.09
C ASN A 78 5.95 4.32 -12.59
N GLN A 79 5.85 3.24 -11.80
CA GLN A 79 6.45 1.95 -12.09
C GLN A 79 5.59 0.81 -11.54
N ILE A 80 5.15 -0.08 -12.43
CA ILE A 80 4.52 -1.35 -12.05
C ILE A 80 5.56 -2.38 -11.64
N LEU A 81 5.19 -3.30 -10.75
CA LEU A 81 6.07 -4.37 -10.26
C LEU A 81 5.92 -5.69 -11.02
N SER A 82 4.78 -5.92 -11.68
CA SER A 82 4.52 -7.15 -12.41
C SER A 82 3.53 -6.97 -13.57
N LYS A 83 3.43 -7.97 -14.46
CA LYS A 83 2.56 -7.93 -15.66
C LYS A 83 1.09 -7.83 -15.31
N GLU A 84 0.72 -8.40 -14.18
CA GLU A 84 -0.65 -8.42 -13.66
C GLU A 84 -1.14 -7.02 -13.23
N GLU A 85 -0.23 -6.05 -13.15
CA GLU A 85 -0.52 -4.66 -12.80
C GLU A 85 -0.70 -3.74 -14.00
N LYS A 86 -0.64 -4.30 -15.22
CA LYS A 86 -0.91 -3.62 -16.48
C LYS A 86 -1.96 -4.40 -17.26
N LEU A 87 -2.89 -3.67 -17.85
CA LEU A 87 -3.77 -4.20 -18.89
C LEU A 87 -3.59 -3.34 -20.13
N SER A 88 -3.11 -3.99 -21.20
CA SER A 88 -2.90 -3.42 -22.52
C SER A 88 -3.10 -4.49 -23.59
N PHE A 89 -3.48 -4.08 -24.80
CA PHE A 89 -3.58 -5.00 -25.94
C PHE A 89 -2.21 -5.38 -26.54
N LYS A 90 -1.17 -4.62 -26.19
CA LYS A 90 0.22 -4.87 -26.59
C LYS A 90 0.93 -5.71 -25.55
N ASN A 91 1.65 -6.74 -25.99
CA ASN A 91 2.50 -7.55 -25.12
C ASN A 91 3.87 -6.88 -25.03
N GLU A 92 4.10 -6.15 -23.94
CA GLU A 92 5.33 -5.41 -23.70
C GLU A 92 6.08 -5.98 -22.48
N ASN A 93 7.41 -5.91 -22.54
CA ASN A 93 8.24 -6.17 -21.37
C ASN A 93 8.13 -5.00 -20.39
N ILE A 94 8.13 -5.30 -19.10
CA ILE A 94 8.11 -4.29 -18.05
C ILE A 94 9.53 -3.89 -17.73
N ILE A 95 9.95 -2.74 -18.25
CA ILE A 95 11.25 -2.16 -17.98
C ILE A 95 11.20 -1.48 -16.60
N GLY A 96 12.25 -1.64 -15.79
CA GLY A 96 12.41 -0.98 -14.49
C GLY A 96 11.74 -1.65 -13.28
N ALA A 97 10.96 -2.73 -13.49
CA ALA A 97 10.32 -3.45 -12.38
C ALA A 97 11.34 -4.04 -11.41
N GLU A 98 12.37 -4.71 -11.92
CA GLU A 98 13.44 -5.31 -11.12
C GLU A 98 14.21 -4.26 -10.29
N ASP A 99 14.39 -3.06 -10.84
CA ASP A 99 15.09 -1.98 -10.14
C ASP A 99 14.28 -1.48 -8.94
N LEU A 100 12.97 -1.25 -9.13
CA LEU A 100 12.11 -0.87 -8.00
C LEU A 100 12.00 -2.01 -6.99
N GLN A 101 11.84 -3.26 -7.42
CA GLN A 101 11.82 -4.43 -6.52
C GLN A 101 13.10 -4.52 -5.67
N ARG A 102 14.27 -4.30 -6.28
CA ARG A 102 15.56 -4.29 -5.57
C ARG A 102 15.63 -3.17 -4.54
N VAL A 103 15.14 -1.97 -4.89
CA VAL A 103 15.07 -0.83 -3.96
C VAL A 103 14.16 -1.14 -2.78
N LEU A 104 12.99 -1.70 -3.03
CA LEU A 104 12.05 -2.10 -1.97
C LEU A 104 12.66 -3.16 -1.04
N MET A 105 13.35 -4.16 -1.61
CA MET A 105 14.04 -5.20 -0.86
C MET A 105 15.13 -4.63 0.05
N ASP A 106 16.01 -3.79 -0.49
CA ASP A 106 17.11 -3.20 0.26
C ASP A 106 16.62 -2.26 1.38
N LEU A 107 15.48 -1.60 1.16
CA LEU A 107 14.84 -0.72 2.14
C LEU A 107 13.95 -1.45 3.15
N GLN A 108 13.73 -2.76 2.93
CA GLN A 108 12.81 -3.60 3.68
C GLN A 108 11.38 -3.02 3.71
N LEU A 109 10.94 -2.55 2.54
CA LEU A 109 9.63 -1.97 2.32
C LEU A 109 8.71 -2.98 1.63
N CYS A 110 7.59 -3.28 2.26
CA CYS A 110 6.59 -4.23 1.76
C CYS A 110 5.40 -3.49 1.15
N ASP A 111 4.89 -4.00 0.02
CA ASP A 111 3.68 -3.47 -0.61
C ASP A 111 2.47 -3.62 0.32
N LEU A 112 1.80 -2.51 0.60
CA LEU A 112 0.58 -2.51 1.39
C LEU A 112 -0.60 -2.93 0.50
N SER A 113 -1.40 -3.87 0.99
CA SER A 113 -2.57 -4.36 0.26
C SER A 113 -3.63 -3.26 0.15
N ALA A 114 -4.01 -2.92 -1.07
CA ALA A 114 -5.08 -1.98 -1.36
C ALA A 114 -6.40 -2.71 -1.65
N SER A 115 -7.51 -2.12 -1.24
CA SER A 115 -8.87 -2.49 -1.64
C SER A 115 -9.44 -1.48 -2.63
N GLY A 116 -10.58 -1.80 -3.25
CA GLY A 116 -11.19 -0.96 -4.29
C GLY A 116 -10.71 -1.34 -5.69
N LEU A 117 -10.41 -0.35 -6.53
CA LEU A 117 -10.00 -0.60 -7.91
C LEU A 117 -8.57 -1.14 -7.99
N ARG A 118 -8.34 -2.09 -8.90
CA ARG A 118 -7.02 -2.69 -9.10
C ARG A 118 -6.01 -1.73 -9.71
N PHE A 119 -6.46 -0.91 -10.65
CA PHE A 119 -5.63 0.03 -11.41
C PHE A 119 -5.87 1.45 -10.90
N THR A 120 -4.81 2.24 -10.88
CA THR A 120 -4.82 3.61 -10.37
C THR A 120 -4.55 4.63 -11.46
N TRP A 121 -4.14 4.19 -12.66
CA TRP A 121 -3.88 5.07 -13.80
C TRP A 121 -4.53 4.55 -15.10
N MET A 122 -4.94 5.49 -15.96
CA MET A 122 -5.48 5.23 -17.29
C MET A 122 -4.99 6.28 -18.28
N ASN A 123 -4.49 5.84 -19.44
CA ASN A 123 -3.97 6.75 -20.47
C ASN A 123 -5.05 7.52 -21.26
N LYS A 124 -6.33 7.17 -21.08
CA LYS A 124 -7.52 7.73 -21.74
C LYS A 124 -7.48 7.64 -23.27
N ARG A 125 -6.80 6.64 -23.82
CA ARG A 125 -6.84 6.30 -25.26
C ARG A 125 -7.85 5.19 -25.49
N GLU A 126 -8.23 5.00 -26.75
CA GLU A 126 -9.21 3.99 -27.15
C GLU A 126 -8.52 2.85 -27.93
N ASP A 127 -9.27 1.78 -28.19
CA ASP A 127 -8.86 0.64 -29.01
C ASP A 127 -7.52 0.01 -28.58
N GLU A 128 -6.66 -0.33 -29.53
CA GLU A 128 -5.39 -1.03 -29.31
C GLU A 128 -4.37 -0.21 -28.50
N ASP A 129 -4.59 1.10 -28.36
CA ASP A 129 -3.77 2.00 -27.57
C ASP A 129 -4.27 2.15 -26.13
N PHE A 130 -5.38 1.54 -25.74
CA PHE A 130 -5.89 1.57 -24.36
C PHE A 130 -4.93 0.89 -23.38
N VAL A 131 -4.56 1.61 -22.32
CA VAL A 131 -3.69 1.10 -21.24
C VAL A 131 -4.18 1.57 -19.88
N ILE A 132 -4.22 0.64 -18.92
CA ILE A 132 -4.41 0.92 -17.49
C ILE A 132 -3.32 0.24 -16.67
N GLU A 133 -2.87 0.92 -15.62
CA GLU A 133 -1.74 0.50 -14.78
C GLU A 133 -2.00 0.79 -13.30
N ARG A 134 -1.32 0.05 -12.40
CA ARG A 134 -1.26 0.36 -10.95
C ARG A 134 0.04 1.09 -10.62
N LEU A 135 0.01 2.42 -10.64
CA LEU A 135 1.19 3.27 -10.40
C LEU A 135 1.22 3.85 -8.98
N ASP A 136 0.06 4.27 -8.47
CA ASP A 136 -0.11 4.77 -7.10
C ASP A 136 -0.16 3.63 -6.06
N ARG A 137 0.76 3.66 -5.09
CA ARG A 137 1.03 2.56 -4.15
C ARG A 137 1.47 3.12 -2.78
N ALA A 138 1.39 2.27 -1.76
CA ALA A 138 1.99 2.55 -0.46
C ALA A 138 2.82 1.35 -0.02
N PHE A 139 3.98 1.61 0.57
CA PHE A 139 4.90 0.61 1.10
C PHE A 139 5.25 0.94 2.55
N GLY A 140 5.16 -0.05 3.43
CA GLY A 140 5.52 0.09 4.84
C GLY A 140 6.64 -0.86 5.21
N ASN A 141 7.52 -0.45 6.10
CA ASN A 141 8.45 -1.39 6.72
C ASN A 141 7.77 -2.20 7.84
N VAL A 142 8.50 -3.18 8.38
CA VAL A 142 7.98 -4.08 9.43
C VAL A 142 7.44 -3.32 10.63
N GLU A 143 8.14 -2.28 11.10
CA GLU A 143 7.67 -1.52 12.27
C GLU A 143 6.44 -0.66 11.98
N TRP A 144 6.29 -0.19 10.75
CA TRP A 144 5.05 0.44 10.34
C TRP A 144 3.89 -0.56 10.33
N VAL A 145 4.08 -1.73 9.72
CA VAL A 145 3.02 -2.77 9.64
C VAL A 145 2.61 -3.27 11.03
N ASN A 146 3.58 -3.49 11.92
CA ASN A 146 3.32 -3.88 13.31
C ASN A 146 2.53 -2.83 14.09
N LYS A 147 2.77 -1.55 13.81
CA LYS A 147 2.16 -0.42 14.52
C LYS A 147 0.76 -0.06 14.01
N TYR A 148 0.48 -0.34 12.75
CA TYR A 148 -0.81 -0.07 12.09
C TYR A 148 -1.41 -1.36 11.49
N PRO A 149 -1.65 -2.43 12.27
CA PRO A 149 -2.09 -3.72 11.72
C PRO A 149 -3.51 -3.69 11.12
N PHE A 150 -4.28 -2.65 11.42
CA PHE A 150 -5.65 -2.45 10.95
C PHE A 150 -5.76 -1.33 9.91
N TYR A 151 -4.66 -0.96 9.24
CA TYR A 151 -4.71 0.05 8.20
C TYR A 151 -5.71 -0.33 7.09
N SER A 152 -6.25 0.68 6.42
CA SER A 152 -7.00 0.50 5.17
C SER A 152 -6.40 1.37 4.07
N LEU A 153 -5.89 0.73 3.03
CA LEU A 153 -5.52 1.40 1.79
C LEU A 153 -6.62 1.18 0.74
N ARG A 154 -7.10 2.25 0.11
CA ARG A 154 -8.22 2.22 -0.83
C ARG A 154 -7.88 2.99 -2.10
N ASN A 155 -8.04 2.32 -3.24
CA ASN A 155 -7.93 2.91 -4.56
C ASN A 155 -9.32 3.39 -5.03
N LEU A 156 -9.46 4.68 -5.29
CA LEU A 156 -10.71 5.30 -5.72
C LEU A 156 -10.83 5.39 -7.25
N PRO A 157 -12.05 5.58 -7.79
CA PRO A 157 -12.28 5.74 -9.22
C PRO A 157 -11.50 6.88 -9.89
N ILE A 158 -11.02 6.61 -11.10
CA ILE A 158 -10.46 7.59 -12.02
C ILE A 158 -11.62 8.37 -12.65
N VAL A 159 -11.85 9.61 -12.21
CA VAL A 159 -13.00 10.42 -12.66
C VAL A 159 -12.58 11.63 -13.51
N LYS A 160 -11.65 12.45 -13.00
CA LYS A 160 -11.27 13.71 -13.64
C LYS A 160 -9.84 13.68 -14.20
N SER A 161 -8.89 13.16 -13.43
CA SER A 161 -7.49 13.04 -13.87
C SER A 161 -7.26 11.71 -14.62
N ASN A 162 -6.03 11.44 -15.04
CA ASN A 162 -5.58 10.11 -15.50
C ASN A 162 -5.21 9.18 -14.33
N HIS A 163 -5.05 9.70 -13.11
CA HIS A 163 -4.91 8.96 -11.86
C HIS A 163 -6.20 8.92 -11.03
N GLY A 164 -6.36 7.85 -10.28
CA GLY A 164 -7.37 7.64 -9.25
C GLY A 164 -6.75 7.87 -7.87
N PRO A 165 -7.37 8.64 -6.97
CA PRO A 165 -6.81 8.87 -5.64
C PRO A 165 -6.64 7.58 -4.84
N ILE A 166 -5.57 7.49 -4.05
CA ILE A 166 -5.40 6.48 -3.00
C ILE A 166 -5.63 7.11 -1.63
N ILE A 167 -6.34 6.41 -0.76
CA ILE A 167 -6.60 6.85 0.62
C ILE A 167 -6.03 5.81 1.57
N LEU A 168 -5.19 6.25 2.50
CA LEU A 168 -4.68 5.45 3.59
C LEU A 168 -5.29 5.93 4.91
N ASP A 169 -6.00 5.03 5.58
CA ASP A 169 -6.54 5.21 6.92
C ASP A 169 -5.72 4.33 7.89
N LEU A 170 -5.10 4.95 8.90
CA LEU A 170 -4.24 4.29 9.88
C LEU A 170 -5.02 3.65 11.04
N GLU A 171 -6.26 4.07 11.25
CA GLU A 171 -7.09 3.70 12.41
C GLU A 171 -8.40 3.04 11.96
N PHE A 172 -8.40 2.42 10.79
CA PHE A 172 -9.60 1.83 10.22
C PHE A 172 -10.16 0.72 11.12
N GLN A 173 -11.23 1.05 11.82
CA GLN A 173 -12.00 0.07 12.57
C GLN A 173 -13.02 -0.56 11.64
N THR A 174 -12.87 -1.87 11.38
CA THR A 174 -13.97 -2.59 10.75
C THR A 174 -15.18 -2.54 11.69
N PRO A 175 -16.35 -2.02 11.24
CA PRO A 175 -17.52 -2.02 12.09
C PRO A 175 -17.82 -3.47 12.48
N PHE A 176 -18.03 -3.72 13.77
CA PHE A 176 -18.38 -5.03 14.26
C PHE A 176 -19.65 -5.51 13.54
N ARG A 177 -19.49 -6.47 12.63
CA ARG A 177 -20.61 -7.20 12.04
C ARG A 177 -20.76 -8.49 12.82
N LYS A 178 -21.96 -8.77 13.35
CA LYS A 178 -22.32 -10.12 13.78
C LYS A 178 -22.14 -11.05 12.58
N ARG A 179 -21.00 -11.73 12.52
CA ARG A 179 -20.77 -12.76 11.51
C ARG A 179 -21.62 -13.97 11.91
N PRO A 180 -22.45 -14.52 11.01
CA PRO A 180 -23.09 -15.80 11.30
C PRO A 180 -22.00 -16.83 11.56
N PHE A 181 -22.23 -17.72 12.51
CA PHE A 181 -21.40 -18.91 12.66
C PHE A 181 -21.35 -19.63 11.31
N ARG A 182 -20.14 -19.86 10.80
CA ARG A 182 -19.90 -20.64 9.59
C ARG A 182 -19.00 -21.79 9.96
N PHE A 183 -19.38 -22.98 9.53
CA PHE A 183 -18.61 -24.19 9.68
C PHE A 183 -18.33 -24.73 8.27
N GLU A 184 -17.06 -25.02 7.98
CA GLU A 184 -16.67 -25.59 6.70
C GLU A 184 -17.23 -27.01 6.59
N LEU A 185 -18.08 -27.26 5.60
CA LEU A 185 -18.73 -28.56 5.41
C LEU A 185 -17.71 -29.69 5.22
N LEU A 186 -16.50 -29.36 4.74
CA LEU A 186 -15.37 -30.27 4.59
C LEU A 186 -15.04 -31.01 5.88
N TRP A 187 -15.21 -30.39 7.04
CA TRP A 187 -14.95 -31.05 8.33
C TRP A 187 -15.84 -32.29 8.53
N LEU A 188 -17.07 -32.33 7.99
CA LEU A 188 -17.92 -33.52 8.05
C LEU A 188 -17.37 -34.71 7.26
N THR A 189 -16.46 -34.47 6.33
CA THR A 189 -15.80 -35.54 5.56
C THR A 189 -14.61 -36.15 6.30
N TYR A 190 -14.12 -35.49 7.37
CA TYR A 190 -13.06 -36.02 8.20
C TYR A 190 -13.63 -37.05 9.20
N ALA A 191 -13.14 -38.28 9.11
CA ALA A 191 -13.66 -39.42 9.87
C ALA A 191 -13.65 -39.24 11.40
N GLY A 192 -12.81 -38.35 11.94
CA GLY A 192 -12.73 -38.05 13.37
C GLY A 192 -13.43 -36.77 13.81
N CYS A 193 -14.15 -36.07 12.92
CA CYS A 193 -14.75 -34.78 13.24
C CYS A 193 -15.84 -34.91 14.30
N LYS A 194 -16.63 -35.98 14.22
CA LYS A 194 -17.75 -36.21 15.14
C LYS A 194 -17.22 -36.47 16.55
N GLU A 195 -16.21 -37.31 16.68
CA GLU A 195 -15.55 -37.69 17.93
C GLU A 195 -14.86 -36.48 18.55
N MET A 196 -14.17 -35.67 17.74
CA MET A 196 -13.51 -34.45 18.20
C MET A 196 -14.51 -33.43 18.74
N VAL A 197 -15.64 -33.22 18.06
CA VAL A 197 -16.70 -32.31 18.50
C VAL A 197 -17.34 -32.82 19.80
N HIS A 198 -17.60 -34.13 19.90
CA HIS A 198 -18.11 -34.74 21.14
C HIS A 198 -17.14 -34.54 22.31
N LEU A 199 -15.86 -34.86 22.13
CA LEU A 199 -14.83 -34.71 23.16
C LEU A 199 -14.71 -33.25 23.62
N ALA A 200 -14.71 -32.30 22.68
CA ALA A 200 -14.62 -30.88 23.00
C ALA A 200 -15.82 -30.38 23.82
N TRP A 201 -17.04 -30.86 23.51
CA TRP A 201 -18.23 -30.53 24.28
C TRP A 201 -18.24 -31.16 25.67
N GLU A 202 -17.77 -32.40 25.82
CA GLU A 202 -17.65 -33.07 27.12
C GLU A 202 -16.63 -32.38 28.03
N LEU A 203 -15.51 -31.93 27.48
CA LEU A 203 -14.49 -31.17 28.20
C LEU A 203 -15.01 -29.83 28.73
N HIS A 204 -15.86 -29.13 27.98
CA HIS A 204 -16.44 -27.84 28.40
C HIS A 204 -17.59 -27.95 29.42
N SER A 205 -18.15 -29.15 29.63
CA SER A 205 -19.14 -29.40 30.68
C SER A 205 -18.54 -29.53 32.08
N ILE A 206 -17.21 -29.62 32.21
CA ILE A 206 -16.52 -29.85 33.50
C ILE A 206 -16.17 -28.53 34.22
N ASP A 207 -16.06 -27.39 33.51
CA ASP A 207 -15.69 -26.09 34.08
C ASP A 207 -16.90 -25.20 34.48
N ARG A 208 -18.06 -25.81 34.77
CA ARG A 208 -19.21 -25.11 35.36
C ARG A 208 -19.69 -25.79 36.66
N THR A 209 -18.82 -25.77 37.67
CA THR A 209 -19.19 -25.90 39.10
C THR A 209 -18.37 -24.95 39.93
#